data_AF-A0A7K2A6A0-F1
#
_entry.id   AF-A0A7K2A6A0-F1
#
_cell.length_a   1.000
_cell.length_b   1.000
_cell.length_c   1.000
_cell.angle_alpha   90.00
_cell.angle_beta   90.00
_cell.angle_gamma   90.00
#
_symmetry.space_group_name_H-M   'P 1'
#
loop_
_entity.id
_entity.type
_entity.pdbx_description
1 polymer ?
#
loop_
_entity_poly.entity_id
_entity_poly.type
_entity_poly.pdbx_seq_one_letter_code
_entity_poly.pdbx_strand_id
1 'polypeptide(L)'
;MQASFSSTFTTGVASGTFTTEAPPPPSVSSVEIGSITHSSATITVEVDDADGSLLYLRRRVYPSGSWSSTSKASASTTTFSLTGLSAETDYDVEVSFDSDFEDAQLQYFQTLERPEGTRGPTGPSGPTGPGPTGGGGAPPPEPEPEPEPEAPRFTDVDESSVHAADIEALYAAGITLGCPSQQGLQFCPDQPVTRAQMATFLARALNL
;
A
#
# COMPACT_ATOMS: atom_id res chain seq x y z
N MET A 1 -24.83 7.66 36.16
CA MET A 1 -26.28 7.39 36.05
C MET A 1 -26.99 8.06 37.21
N GLN A 2 -27.61 9.23 37.00
CA GLN A 2 -28.56 9.81 37.97
C GLN A 2 -29.85 10.05 37.22
N ALA A 3 -30.93 9.38 37.63
CA ALA A 3 -32.28 9.66 37.18
C ALA A 3 -33.05 10.22 38.39
N SER A 4 -33.28 11.54 38.37
CA SER A 4 -34.18 12.20 39.31
C SER A 4 -35.61 12.04 38.80
N PHE A 5 -36.44 11.29 39.52
CA PHE A 5 -37.89 11.28 39.30
C PHE A 5 -38.53 12.27 40.26
N SER A 6 -39.13 13.34 39.73
CA SER A 6 -40.03 14.21 40.48
C SER A 6 -41.37 14.21 39.77
N SER A 7 -42.29 13.35 40.20
CA SER A 7 -43.71 13.53 39.89
C SER A 7 -44.61 12.76 40.84
N THR A 8 -45.57 13.47 41.40
CA THR A 8 -46.67 12.98 42.24
C THR A 8 -47.63 12.13 41.42
N PHE A 9 -47.85 10.88 41.83
CA PHE A 9 -48.71 9.94 41.11
C PHE A 9 -50.18 10.13 41.52
N THR A 10 -50.99 10.76 40.65
CA THR A 10 -52.46 10.74 40.74
C THR A 10 -52.98 9.51 40.01
N THR A 11 -53.82 8.73 40.69
CA THR A 11 -54.44 7.47 40.28
C THR A 11 -54.84 7.44 38.79
N GLY A 12 -54.08 6.68 38.00
CA GLY A 12 -54.37 6.34 36.62
C GLY A 12 -53.26 5.44 36.06
N VAL A 13 -53.61 4.24 35.58
CA VAL A 13 -52.61 3.33 34.98
C VAL A 13 -52.34 3.82 33.56
N ALA A 14 -51.32 4.64 33.38
CA ALA A 14 -50.85 5.05 32.05
C ALA A 14 -49.90 3.97 31.52
N SER A 15 -50.30 3.27 30.47
CA SER A 15 -49.42 2.36 29.73
C SER A 15 -48.58 3.21 28.77
N GLY A 16 -47.35 3.51 29.15
CA GLY A 16 -46.36 4.14 28.28
C GLY A 16 -45.56 3.07 27.55
N THR A 17 -45.59 3.06 26.23
CA THR A 17 -44.65 2.26 25.43
C THR A 17 -43.29 2.95 25.47
N PHE A 18 -42.33 2.36 26.16
CA PHE A 18 -40.94 2.79 26.11
C PHE A 18 -40.32 2.16 24.86
N THR A 19 -40.24 2.93 23.78
CA THR A 19 -39.42 2.56 22.63
C THR A 19 -37.97 2.84 23.02
N THR A 20 -37.22 1.81 23.39
CA THR A 20 -35.77 1.92 23.48
C THR A 20 -35.26 2.16 22.07
N GLU A 21 -34.92 3.40 21.74
CA GLU A 21 -34.20 3.72 20.52
C GLU A 21 -32.88 2.94 20.56
N ALA A 22 -32.61 2.13 19.54
CA ALA A 22 -31.33 1.45 19.45
C ALA A 22 -30.23 2.52 19.37
N PRO A 23 -29.10 2.37 20.06
CA PRO A 23 -27.98 3.28 19.89
C PRO A 23 -27.59 3.36 18.41
N PRO A 24 -27.18 4.55 17.91
CA PRO A 24 -26.71 4.68 16.55
C PRO A 24 -25.57 3.69 16.28
N PRO A 25 -25.47 3.12 15.06
CA PRO A 25 -24.37 2.23 14.72
C PRO A 25 -23.05 3.01 14.74
N PRO A 26 -21.94 2.38 15.13
CA PRO A 26 -20.63 3.03 15.11
C PRO A 26 -20.23 3.36 13.67
N SER A 27 -19.61 4.52 13.47
CA SER A 27 -19.16 4.96 12.14
C SER A 27 -17.78 5.60 12.19
N VAL A 28 -17.00 5.43 11.13
CA VAL A 28 -15.69 6.07 11.01
C VAL A 28 -15.87 7.55 10.65
N SER A 29 -15.31 8.44 11.47
CA SER A 29 -15.43 9.88 11.29
C SER A 29 -14.24 10.44 10.50
N SER A 30 -13.04 10.00 10.86
CA SER A 30 -11.80 10.47 10.24
C SER A 30 -10.71 9.40 10.31
N VAL A 31 -9.83 9.41 9.31
CA VAL A 31 -8.65 8.55 9.24
C VAL A 31 -7.44 9.42 8.96
N GLU A 32 -6.50 9.45 9.90
CA GLU A 32 -5.25 10.19 9.79
C GLU A 32 -4.07 9.23 9.78
N ILE A 33 -3.13 9.42 8.86
CA ILE A 33 -1.84 8.72 8.90
C ILE A 33 -0.79 9.63 9.50
N GLY A 34 -0.10 9.11 10.51
CA GLY A 34 1.01 9.76 11.20
C GLY A 34 2.20 8.82 11.39
N SER A 35 3.31 9.37 11.90
CA SER A 35 4.53 8.61 12.21
C SER A 35 5.02 7.71 11.06
N ILE A 36 4.93 8.19 9.82
CA ILE A 36 5.37 7.44 8.63
C ILE A 36 6.90 7.35 8.64
N THR A 37 7.41 6.14 8.48
CA THR A 37 8.82 5.82 8.33
C THR A 37 9.04 5.04 7.03
N HIS A 38 10.27 4.60 6.80
CA HIS A 38 10.64 3.75 5.68
C HIS A 38 10.13 2.29 5.79
N SER A 39 9.62 1.88 6.96
CA SER A 39 9.16 0.49 7.18
C SER A 39 7.92 0.35 8.07
N SER A 40 7.40 1.47 8.56
CA SER A 40 6.22 1.51 9.43
C SER A 40 5.43 2.80 9.25
N ALA A 41 4.16 2.76 9.62
CA ALA A 41 3.29 3.93 9.70
C ALA A 41 2.26 3.72 10.80
N THR A 42 1.76 4.81 11.38
CA THR A 42 0.71 4.78 12.40
C THR A 42 -0.55 5.38 11.81
N ILE A 43 -1.68 4.68 11.95
CA ILE A 43 -2.98 5.14 11.46
C ILE A 43 -3.85 5.40 12.68
N THR A 44 -4.32 6.62 12.81
CA THR A 44 -5.25 7.05 13.86
C THR A 44 -6.61 7.20 13.22
N VAL A 45 -7.60 6.52 13.81
CA VAL A 45 -8.98 6.52 13.33
C VAL A 45 -9.87 7.08 14.41
N GLU A 46 -10.64 8.11 14.11
CA GLU A 46 -11.70 8.60 14.98
C GLU A 46 -13.01 7.89 14.64
N VAL A 47 -13.72 7.47 15.69
CA VAL A 47 -14.95 6.70 15.57
C VAL A 47 -16.03 7.39 16.38
N ASP A 48 -17.12 7.75 15.71
CA ASP A 48 -18.36 8.18 16.35
C ASP A 48 -19.12 6.96 16.87
N ASP A 49 -19.73 7.14 18.05
CA ASP A 49 -20.55 6.11 18.70
C ASP A 49 -19.85 4.76 18.89
N ALA A 50 -18.54 4.79 19.16
CA ALA A 50 -17.72 3.60 19.38
C ALA A 50 -18.30 2.70 20.49
N ASP A 51 -18.63 1.47 20.13
CA ASP A 51 -19.29 0.47 20.96
C ASP A 51 -18.41 -0.74 21.28
N GLY A 52 -17.17 -0.77 20.76
CA GLY A 52 -16.25 -1.89 20.85
C GLY A 52 -16.35 -2.88 19.68
N SER A 53 -17.17 -2.60 18.68
CA SER A 53 -17.24 -3.36 17.43
C SER A 53 -15.88 -3.48 16.75
N LEU A 54 -15.67 -4.57 16.00
CA LEU A 54 -14.41 -4.79 15.31
C LEU A 54 -14.29 -3.82 14.14
N LEU A 55 -13.25 -2.99 14.19
CA LEU A 55 -12.82 -2.13 13.12
C LEU A 55 -11.76 -2.86 12.30
N TYR A 56 -12.02 -3.05 11.02
CA TYR A 56 -11.13 -3.68 10.06
C TYR A 56 -10.33 -2.62 9.32
N LEU A 57 -9.03 -2.90 9.15
CA LEU A 57 -8.13 -2.10 8.35
C LEU A 57 -7.42 -3.02 7.37
N ARG A 58 -7.41 -2.67 6.09
CA ARG A 58 -6.57 -3.35 5.09
C ARG A 58 -5.63 -2.37 4.41
N ARG A 59 -4.45 -2.87 4.05
CA ARG A 59 -3.43 -2.13 3.29
C ARG A 59 -2.95 -2.96 2.10
N ARG A 60 -2.54 -2.32 1.02
CA ARG A 60 -1.71 -2.93 -0.02
C ARG A 60 -0.79 -1.89 -0.65
N VAL A 61 0.22 -2.39 -1.37
CA VAL A 61 1.03 -1.55 -2.26
C VAL A 61 0.15 -1.06 -3.40
N TYR A 62 0.11 0.24 -3.64
CA TYR A 62 -0.63 0.79 -4.76
C TYR A 62 0.20 0.68 -6.05
N PRO A 63 -0.40 0.33 -7.20
CA PRO A 63 -1.79 -0.04 -7.43
C PRO A 63 -2.08 -1.56 -7.40
N SER A 64 -1.05 -2.41 -7.31
CA SER A 64 -1.14 -3.85 -7.64
C SER A 64 -0.72 -4.81 -6.51
N GLY A 65 -0.61 -4.35 -5.28
CA GLY A 65 -0.24 -5.15 -4.12
C GLY A 65 -1.33 -6.11 -3.64
N SER A 66 -0.90 -7.16 -2.94
CA SER A 66 -1.82 -8.03 -2.19
C SER A 66 -2.34 -7.31 -0.94
N TRP A 67 -3.63 -7.49 -0.65
CA TRP A 67 -4.24 -6.96 0.56
C TRP A 67 -3.74 -7.67 1.81
N SER A 68 -3.29 -6.89 2.78
CA SER A 68 -3.02 -7.33 4.15
C SER A 68 -4.05 -6.67 5.06
N SER A 69 -4.94 -7.47 5.66
CA SER A 69 -5.93 -6.99 6.63
C SER A 69 -5.48 -7.20 8.08
N THR A 70 -6.00 -6.36 8.97
CA THR A 70 -5.91 -6.46 10.42
C THR A 70 -7.21 -5.93 11.03
N SER A 71 -7.53 -6.31 12.26
CA SER A 71 -8.74 -5.86 12.94
C SER A 71 -8.45 -5.54 14.40
N LYS A 72 -9.17 -4.56 14.95
CA LYS A 72 -9.04 -4.15 16.36
C LYS A 72 -10.40 -3.70 16.89
N ALA A 73 -10.66 -3.88 18.18
CA ALA A 73 -11.86 -3.34 18.81
C ALA A 73 -11.87 -1.81 18.71
N SER A 74 -13.00 -1.23 18.32
CA SER A 74 -13.18 0.19 18.16
C SER A 74 -13.22 0.91 19.51
N ALA A 75 -12.61 2.09 19.54
CA ALA A 75 -12.71 3.09 20.59
C ALA A 75 -12.85 4.45 19.91
N SER A 76 -13.23 5.49 20.67
CA SER A 76 -13.38 6.87 20.15
C SER A 76 -12.16 7.34 19.35
N THR A 77 -10.97 6.87 19.73
CA THR A 77 -9.75 6.99 18.94
C THR A 77 -9.06 5.62 18.90
N THR A 78 -8.94 5.05 17.71
CA THR A 78 -8.34 3.73 17.49
C THR A 78 -7.07 3.88 16.67
N THR A 79 -5.96 3.38 17.22
CA THR A 79 -4.66 3.43 16.52
C THR A 79 -4.25 2.05 16.01
N PHE A 80 -3.82 2.00 14.74
CA PHE A 80 -3.20 0.85 14.10
C PHE A 80 -1.74 1.14 13.78
N SER A 81 -0.85 0.21 14.13
CA SER A 81 0.56 0.29 13.75
C SER A 81 0.80 -0.65 12.58
N LEU A 82 1.16 -0.08 11.42
CA LEU A 82 1.59 -0.82 10.25
C LEU A 82 3.09 -1.06 10.35
N THR A 83 3.51 -2.30 10.11
CA THR A 83 4.92 -2.71 10.12
C THR A 83 5.22 -3.56 8.88
N GLY A 84 6.49 -3.66 8.51
CA GLY A 84 6.92 -4.41 7.33
C GLY A 84 6.52 -3.73 6.02
N LEU A 85 6.50 -2.40 6.00
CA LEU A 85 6.34 -1.63 4.77
C LEU A 85 7.69 -1.56 4.02
N SER A 86 7.62 -1.45 2.71
CA SER A 86 8.76 -1.15 1.85
C SER A 86 8.98 0.36 1.84
N ALA A 87 10.24 0.79 1.82
CA ALA A 87 10.61 2.21 1.74
C ALA A 87 10.20 2.80 0.39
N GLU A 88 9.97 4.11 0.34
CA GLU A 88 9.62 4.86 -0.89
C GLU A 88 8.40 4.31 -1.66
N THR A 89 7.59 3.48 -1.02
CA THR A 89 6.46 2.79 -1.66
C THR A 89 5.15 3.47 -1.33
N ASP A 90 4.29 3.65 -2.34
CA ASP A 90 2.92 4.12 -2.18
C ASP A 90 2.02 3.00 -1.66
N TYR A 91 1.23 3.32 -0.64
CA TYR A 91 0.25 2.43 -0.04
C TYR A 91 -1.13 3.07 -0.09
N ASP A 92 -2.13 2.23 -0.37
CA ASP A 92 -3.51 2.54 -0.05
C ASP A 92 -3.92 1.80 1.23
N VAL A 93 -4.82 2.43 1.99
CA VAL A 93 -5.35 1.93 3.24
C VAL A 93 -6.84 2.15 3.25
N GLU A 94 -7.57 1.11 3.62
CA GLU A 94 -9.00 1.16 3.77
C GLU A 94 -9.38 0.74 5.18
N VAL A 95 -10.29 1.50 5.78
CA VAL A 95 -10.81 1.27 7.13
C VAL A 95 -12.32 1.14 7.09
N SER A 96 -12.87 0.08 7.68
CA SER A 96 -14.32 -0.17 7.71
C SER A 96 -14.73 -0.99 8.94
N PHE A 97 -15.98 -0.86 9.37
CA PHE A 97 -16.60 -1.77 10.33
C PHE A 97 -17.06 -3.08 9.67
N ASP A 98 -17.21 -3.08 8.35
CA ASP A 98 -17.57 -4.25 7.55
C ASP A 98 -16.32 -4.97 7.07
N SER A 99 -16.32 -6.30 7.21
CA SER A 99 -15.21 -7.15 6.74
C SER A 99 -15.06 -7.16 5.22
N ASP A 100 -16.11 -6.78 4.49
CA ASP A 100 -16.15 -6.74 3.03
C ASP A 100 -15.69 -5.39 2.46
N PHE A 101 -15.51 -4.38 3.32
CA PHE A 101 -15.01 -3.03 2.97
C PHE A 101 -15.86 -2.28 1.92
N GLU A 102 -17.18 -2.52 1.85
CA GLU A 102 -18.05 -1.84 0.86
C GLU A 102 -18.16 -0.33 1.11
N ASP A 103 -18.25 0.08 2.38
CA ASP A 103 -18.29 1.50 2.80
C ASP A 103 -16.97 1.93 3.48
N ALA A 104 -15.84 1.41 2.98
CA ALA A 104 -14.56 1.71 3.58
C ALA A 104 -14.06 3.14 3.30
N GLN A 105 -13.46 3.75 4.31
CA GLN A 105 -12.74 5.01 4.14
C GLN A 105 -11.34 4.75 3.60
N LEU A 106 -11.10 5.19 2.37
CA LEU A 106 -9.86 5.01 1.63
C LEU A 106 -8.92 6.20 1.82
N GLN A 107 -7.65 5.90 2.11
CA GLN A 107 -6.61 6.89 2.28
C GLN A 107 -5.28 6.40 1.69
N TYR A 108 -4.49 7.33 1.19
CA TYR A 108 -3.20 7.05 0.55
C TYR A 108 -2.06 7.68 1.35
N PHE A 109 -0.93 6.99 1.39
CA PHE A 109 0.32 7.54 1.92
C PHE A 109 1.54 6.88 1.25
N GLN A 110 2.65 7.60 1.19
CA GLN A 110 3.92 7.06 0.74
C GLN A 110 4.86 6.92 1.95
N THR A 111 5.54 5.79 2.07
CA THR A 111 6.62 5.63 3.07
C THR A 111 7.82 6.49 2.72
N LEU A 112 8.58 6.91 3.74
CA LEU A 112 9.81 7.66 3.52
C LEU A 112 10.91 6.81 2.88
N GLU A 113 11.90 7.48 2.32
CA GLU A 113 13.17 6.86 1.91
C GLU A 113 13.82 6.17 3.11
N ARG A 114 14.58 5.09 2.85
CA ARG A 114 15.39 4.46 3.90
C ARG A 114 16.36 5.52 4.42
N PRO A 115 16.43 5.77 5.74
CA PRO A 115 17.41 6.70 6.28
C PRO A 115 18.79 6.21 5.83
N GLU A 116 19.50 7.07 5.09
CA GLU A 116 20.83 6.75 4.57
C GLU A 116 21.69 6.30 5.76
N GLY A 117 21.94 4.99 5.84
CA GLY A 117 22.85 4.45 6.82
C GLY A 117 24.18 5.13 6.55
N THR A 118 24.67 5.90 7.52
CA THR A 118 25.98 6.56 7.50
C THR A 118 27.00 5.61 6.87
N ARG A 119 27.30 5.81 5.59
CA ARG A 119 28.33 5.07 4.88
C ARG A 119 29.63 5.58 5.48
N GLY A 120 30.09 4.91 6.53
CA GLY A 120 31.43 5.12 7.07
C GLY A 120 32.44 5.01 5.91
N PRO A 121 33.56 5.74 5.96
CA PRO A 121 34.52 5.76 4.86
C PRO A 121 35.00 4.33 4.60
N THR A 122 34.52 3.72 3.52
CA THR A 122 35.01 2.43 3.05
C THR A 122 36.43 2.64 2.56
N GLY A 123 37.40 2.26 3.39
CA GLY A 123 38.78 2.06 2.94
C GLY A 123 38.84 0.97 1.85
N PRO A 124 39.87 0.97 1.00
CA PRO A 124 39.96 0.05 -0.12
C PRO A 124 40.21 -1.38 0.39
N SER A 125 39.19 -2.22 0.39
CA SER A 125 39.37 -3.67 0.56
C SER A 125 39.65 -4.27 -0.81
N GLY A 126 40.89 -4.73 -0.97
CA GLY A 126 41.39 -5.37 -2.18
C GLY A 126 40.72 -6.71 -2.51
N PRO A 127 41.13 -7.33 -3.63
CA PRO A 127 40.44 -8.47 -4.20
C PRO A 127 40.76 -9.75 -3.43
N THR A 128 39.74 -10.50 -3.03
CA THR A 128 39.90 -11.88 -2.56
C THR A 128 39.15 -12.80 -3.50
N GLY A 129 39.88 -13.76 -4.05
CA GLY A 129 39.51 -14.66 -5.14
C GLY A 129 38.54 -15.82 -4.78
N PRO A 130 38.55 -16.93 -5.55
CA PRO A 130 37.31 -17.63 -5.93
C PRO A 130 37.05 -19.00 -5.25
N GLY A 131 35.75 -19.38 -5.22
CA GLY A 131 35.18 -20.76 -5.23
C GLY A 131 34.88 -21.46 -3.87
N PRO A 132 34.14 -22.60 -3.82
CA PRO A 132 33.29 -23.26 -4.84
C PRO A 132 31.93 -23.88 -4.35
N THR A 133 31.07 -24.22 -5.33
CA THR A 133 30.08 -25.35 -5.44
C THR A 133 28.93 -25.62 -4.43
N GLY A 134 27.69 -25.64 -4.96
CA GLY A 134 26.89 -26.89 -5.09
C GLY A 134 25.53 -26.98 -4.37
N GLY A 135 24.44 -27.17 -5.13
CA GLY A 135 23.13 -27.62 -4.62
C GLY A 135 22.07 -27.72 -5.73
N GLY A 136 21.91 -28.91 -6.32
CA GLY A 136 20.98 -29.18 -7.41
C GLY A 136 19.57 -29.55 -6.96
N GLY A 137 18.58 -29.14 -7.77
CA GLY A 137 17.23 -29.67 -7.82
C GLY A 137 16.64 -29.39 -9.20
N ALA A 138 16.33 -30.44 -9.97
CA ALA A 138 15.54 -30.34 -11.21
C ALA A 138 14.07 -30.64 -10.86
N PRO A 139 13.04 -29.99 -11.46
CA PRO A 139 12.53 -30.28 -12.83
C PRO A 139 11.83 -29.05 -13.51
N PRO A 140 11.03 -29.10 -14.62
CA PRO A 140 10.72 -30.09 -15.68
C PRO A 140 11.13 -29.55 -17.11
N PRO A 141 10.77 -30.15 -18.29
CA PRO A 141 11.49 -29.90 -19.54
C PRO A 141 11.22 -28.50 -20.14
N GLU A 142 12.32 -27.87 -20.52
CA GLU A 142 12.47 -26.59 -21.19
C GLU A 142 11.81 -26.60 -22.58
N PRO A 143 10.95 -25.63 -22.95
CA PRO A 143 10.58 -25.43 -24.33
C PRO A 143 11.76 -24.81 -25.12
N GLU A 144 12.04 -25.41 -26.27
CA GLU A 144 13.05 -25.02 -27.29
C GLU A 144 12.94 -23.54 -27.75
N PRO A 145 14.02 -22.96 -28.32
CA PRO A 145 14.26 -21.51 -28.30
C PRO A 145 13.38 -20.76 -29.31
N GLU A 146 12.46 -19.94 -28.80
CA GLU A 146 11.83 -18.86 -29.57
C GLU A 146 12.81 -17.68 -29.72
N PRO A 147 12.83 -16.98 -30.87
CA PRO A 147 13.86 -16.00 -31.17
C PRO A 147 13.82 -14.88 -30.14
N GLU A 148 14.91 -14.73 -29.37
CA GLU A 148 15.10 -13.61 -28.47
C GLU A 148 14.94 -12.32 -29.28
N PRO A 149 13.93 -11.48 -29.00
CA PRO A 149 13.93 -10.15 -29.58
C PRO A 149 15.14 -9.44 -28.99
N GLU A 150 16.09 -9.03 -29.83
CA GLU A 150 17.12 -8.08 -29.44
C GLU A 150 16.42 -6.76 -29.07
N ALA A 151 15.91 -6.69 -27.84
CA ALA A 151 15.28 -5.53 -27.27
C ALA A 151 16.37 -4.46 -27.06
N PRO A 152 16.10 -3.19 -27.39
CA PRO A 152 17.08 -2.14 -27.15
C PRO A 152 17.23 -1.94 -25.65
N ARG A 153 18.45 -2.23 -25.15
CA ARG A 153 18.80 -2.00 -23.75
C ARG A 153 18.82 -0.51 -23.48
N PHE A 154 17.98 -0.05 -22.57
CA PHE A 154 18.05 1.30 -22.05
C PHE A 154 19.45 1.52 -21.46
N THR A 155 20.17 2.53 -21.95
CA THR A 155 21.60 2.71 -21.59
C THR A 155 21.83 3.11 -20.13
N ASP A 156 20.76 3.52 -19.45
CA ASP A 156 20.70 3.98 -18.06
C ASP A 156 20.03 2.97 -17.12
N VAL A 157 19.73 1.76 -17.60
CA VAL A 157 19.22 0.65 -16.78
C VAL A 157 20.32 -0.40 -16.66
N ASP A 158 20.83 -0.60 -15.44
CA ASP A 158 21.83 -1.63 -15.15
C ASP A 158 21.20 -3.02 -15.23
N GLU A 159 21.87 -3.99 -15.88
CA GLU A 159 21.39 -5.35 -16.05
C GLU A 159 21.21 -6.11 -14.73
N SER A 160 21.91 -5.69 -13.66
CA SER A 160 21.76 -6.23 -12.31
C SER A 160 20.60 -5.61 -11.53
N SER A 161 19.93 -4.60 -12.09
CA SER A 161 18.74 -4.00 -11.49
C SER A 161 17.61 -5.03 -11.45
N VAL A 162 16.97 -5.15 -10.28
CA VAL A 162 15.78 -6.00 -10.11
C VAL A 162 14.63 -5.58 -11.02
N HIS A 163 14.64 -4.34 -11.53
CA HIS A 163 13.63 -3.78 -12.41
C HIS A 163 13.98 -3.88 -13.90
N ALA A 164 15.18 -4.36 -14.25
CA ALA A 164 15.62 -4.41 -15.65
C ALA A 164 14.66 -5.22 -16.53
N ALA A 165 14.29 -6.42 -16.09
CA ALA A 165 13.37 -7.29 -16.82
C ALA A 165 11.96 -6.67 -16.98
N ASP A 166 11.44 -6.02 -15.95
CA ASP A 166 10.13 -5.38 -15.99
C ASP A 166 10.12 -4.17 -16.94
N ILE A 167 11.18 -3.36 -16.91
CA ILE A 167 11.35 -2.20 -17.78
C ILE A 167 11.42 -2.62 -19.25
N GLU A 168 12.17 -3.69 -19.54
CA GLU A 168 12.24 -4.28 -20.87
C GLU A 168 10.87 -4.80 -21.33
N ALA A 169 10.13 -5.48 -20.45
CA ALA A 169 8.78 -5.97 -20.75
C ALA A 169 7.81 -4.82 -21.08
N LEU A 170 7.89 -3.70 -20.33
CA LEU A 170 7.09 -2.51 -20.60
C LEU A 170 7.41 -1.89 -21.96
N TYR A 171 8.69 -1.88 -22.37
CA TYR A 171 9.11 -1.36 -23.67
C TYR A 171 8.68 -2.29 -24.81
N ALA A 172 8.86 -3.60 -24.64
CA ALA A 172 8.43 -4.61 -25.60
C ALA A 172 6.90 -4.58 -25.81
N ALA A 173 6.13 -4.31 -24.76
CA ALA A 173 4.69 -4.09 -24.84
C ALA A 173 4.30 -2.72 -25.44
N GLY A 174 5.28 -1.86 -25.77
CA GLY A 174 5.06 -0.51 -26.29
C GLY A 174 4.45 0.45 -25.27
N ILE A 175 4.41 0.09 -23.98
CA ILE A 175 3.79 0.88 -22.92
C ILE A 175 4.66 2.10 -22.62
N THR A 176 5.94 1.87 -22.32
CA THR A 176 6.96 2.91 -22.23
C THR A 176 7.76 2.98 -23.53
N LEU A 177 8.17 4.19 -23.91
CA LEU A 177 9.06 4.42 -25.05
C LEU A 177 10.41 5.00 -24.63
N GLY A 178 10.63 5.11 -23.32
CA GLY A 178 11.76 5.84 -22.77
C GLY A 178 11.64 7.36 -22.89
N CYS A 179 12.72 8.03 -22.56
CA CYS A 179 12.91 9.47 -22.67
C CYS A 179 13.78 9.83 -23.87
N PRO A 180 13.59 11.02 -24.46
CA PRO A 180 14.47 11.51 -25.52
C PRO A 180 15.87 11.80 -24.97
N SER A 181 16.89 11.11 -25.47
CA SER A 181 18.29 11.34 -25.12
C SER A 181 19.19 11.45 -26.36
N GLN A 182 20.26 12.23 -26.23
CA GLN A 182 21.33 12.38 -27.23
C GLN A 182 22.25 11.14 -27.28
N GLN A 183 22.20 10.29 -26.26
CA GLN A 183 23.12 9.17 -26.04
C GLN A 183 22.48 7.80 -26.37
N GLY A 184 21.25 7.78 -26.89
CA GLY A 184 20.53 6.56 -27.25
C GLY A 184 19.19 6.45 -26.53
N LEU A 185 18.64 5.24 -26.48
CA LEU A 185 17.40 4.96 -25.78
C LEU A 185 17.66 4.90 -24.26
N GLN A 186 16.95 5.73 -23.50
CA GLN A 186 17.05 5.81 -22.04
C GLN A 186 15.68 5.68 -21.38
N PHE A 187 15.62 5.11 -20.19
CA PHE A 187 14.38 4.95 -19.41
C PHE A 187 14.11 6.20 -18.55
N CYS A 188 15.15 6.91 -18.13
CA CYS A 188 15.16 8.05 -17.21
C CYS A 188 14.45 7.75 -15.88
N PRO A 189 14.99 6.85 -15.02
CA PRO A 189 14.34 6.47 -13.77
C PRO A 189 14.15 7.64 -12.80
N ASP A 190 15.07 8.62 -12.82
CA ASP A 190 15.03 9.78 -11.93
C ASP A 190 14.12 10.92 -12.43
N GLN A 191 13.50 10.77 -13.61
CA GLN A 191 12.59 11.79 -14.15
C GLN A 191 11.15 11.54 -13.70
N PRO A 192 10.46 12.57 -13.19
CA PRO A 192 9.07 12.41 -12.77
C PRO A 192 8.16 12.14 -13.98
N VAL A 193 7.26 11.18 -13.83
CA VAL A 193 6.21 10.88 -14.82
C VAL A 193 5.08 11.90 -14.69
N THR A 194 4.82 12.67 -15.75
CA THR A 194 3.70 13.61 -15.75
C THR A 194 2.37 12.87 -15.81
N ARG A 195 1.29 13.50 -15.32
CA ARG A 195 -0.08 12.95 -15.40
C ARG A 195 -0.47 12.53 -16.82
N ALA A 196 -0.04 13.30 -17.83
CA ALA A 196 -0.30 12.99 -19.24
C ALA A 196 0.46 11.75 -19.72
N GLN A 197 1.71 11.58 -19.29
CA GLN A 197 2.50 10.38 -19.60
C GLN A 197 1.92 9.14 -18.92
N MET A 198 1.51 9.24 -17.65
CA MET A 198 0.85 8.12 -16.95
C MET A 198 -0.46 7.71 -17.65
N ALA A 199 -1.30 8.69 -18.05
CA ALA A 199 -2.51 8.41 -18.82
C ALA A 199 -2.21 7.71 -20.16
N THR A 200 -1.10 8.09 -20.81
CA THR A 200 -0.65 7.45 -22.05
C THR A 200 -0.21 6.00 -21.80
N PHE A 201 0.49 5.71 -20.71
CA PHE A 201 0.87 4.35 -20.35
C PHE A 201 -0.36 3.47 -20.13
N LEU A 202 -1.35 3.96 -19.39
CA LEU A 202 -2.62 3.24 -19.17
C LEU A 202 -3.37 3.01 -20.49
N ALA A 203 -3.44 4.01 -21.37
CA ALA A 203 -4.09 3.87 -22.67
C ALA A 203 -3.43 2.79 -23.54
N ARG A 204 -2.09 2.73 -23.57
CA ARG A 204 -1.36 1.69 -24.31
C ARG A 204 -1.49 0.31 -23.67
N ALA A 205 -1.39 0.23 -22.34
CA ALA A 205 -1.52 -1.03 -21.61
C ALA A 205 -2.92 -1.65 -21.75
N LEU A 206 -3.96 -0.82 -21.81
CA LEU A 206 -5.35 -1.24 -21.91
C LEU A 206 -5.89 -1.21 -23.36
N ASN A 207 -5.08 -0.76 -24.32
CA ASN A 207 -5.43 -0.59 -25.73
C ASN A 207 -6.72 0.21 -25.96
N LEU A 208 -6.78 1.40 -25.33
CA LEU A 208 -7.90 2.37 -25.38
C LEU A 208 -7.72 3.41 -26.48
#